data_AF-A0A914YDD2-F1
#
_entry.id   AF-A0A914YDD2-F1
#
_cell.length_a   1.000
_cell.length_b   1.000
_cell.length_c   1.000
_cell.angle_alpha   90.00
_cell.angle_beta   90.00
_cell.angle_gamma   90.00
#
_symmetry.space_group_name_H-M   'P 1'
#
loop_
_entity.id
_entity.type
_entity.pdbx_description
1 polymer ?
#
loop_
_entity_poly.entity_id
_entity_poly.type
_entity_poly.pdbx_seq_one_letter_code
_entity_poly.pdbx_strand_id
1 'polypeptide(L)'
;MFVIGNIEYLATAASTSLWSNIKETVKSEGNFSEFLTTKCQKHNTEQIIKHWKDFEIKCPEGGCQVRCDEMLECGHKCALFCHGYDMEHFNIKCEQPCLKICCHKIPCKKLCHEECDPCEFNEDGNCYYKPLENVDSIESILNEEAKVAAEEYSRNAEISFLLDGERPKFYKK
;
A
#
# COMPACT_ATOMS: atom_id res chain seq x y z
N MET A 1 5.23 9.03 -27.60
CA MET A 1 4.10 9.93 -27.24
C MET A 1 2.84 9.08 -27.23
N PHE A 2 1.95 9.28 -26.26
CA PHE A 2 0.66 8.58 -26.20
C PHE A 2 -0.48 9.61 -26.25
N VAL A 3 -1.56 9.28 -26.96
CA VAL A 3 -2.80 10.05 -26.95
C VAL A 3 -3.90 9.10 -26.49
N ILE A 4 -4.59 9.45 -25.40
CA ILE A 4 -5.65 8.64 -24.81
C ILE A 4 -6.95 9.42 -24.92
N GLY A 5 -7.97 8.83 -25.54
CA GLY A 5 -9.26 9.48 -25.71
C GLY A 5 -10.22 8.69 -26.60
N ASN A 6 -11.46 9.16 -26.67
CA ASN A 6 -12.47 8.55 -27.53
C ASN A 6 -12.28 9.05 -28.98
N ILE A 7 -11.47 8.32 -29.76
CA ILE A 7 -11.15 8.70 -31.14
C ILE A 7 -12.38 8.71 -32.05
N GLU A 8 -13.38 7.88 -31.77
CA GLU A 8 -14.61 7.82 -32.55
C GLU A 8 -15.39 9.12 -32.37
N TYR A 9 -15.55 9.56 -31.12
CA TYR A 9 -16.18 10.84 -30.82
C TYR A 9 -15.42 12.01 -31.47
N LEU A 10 -14.09 12.06 -31.32
CA LEU A 10 -13.26 13.11 -31.89
C LEU A 10 -13.32 13.17 -33.42
N ALA A 11 -13.38 12.02 -34.10
CA ALA A 11 -13.49 11.96 -35.56
C ALA A 11 -14.89 12.34 -36.08
N THR A 12 -15.93 12.16 -35.27
CA THR A 12 -17.31 12.56 -35.64
C THR A 12 -17.65 14.02 -35.33
N ALA A 13 -16.82 14.72 -34.54
CA ALA A 13 -17.05 16.12 -34.22
C ALA A 13 -16.97 16.98 -35.49
N ALA A 14 -18.09 17.63 -35.82
CA ALA A 14 -18.37 18.26 -37.13
C ALA A 14 -17.41 19.38 -37.57
N SER A 15 -16.44 19.79 -36.75
CA SER A 15 -15.60 20.96 -37.00
C SER A 15 -14.16 20.66 -37.45
N THR A 16 -13.71 19.40 -37.49
CA THR A 16 -12.31 19.13 -37.87
C THR A 16 -12.12 17.84 -38.69
N SER A 17 -11.71 17.97 -39.95
CA SER A 17 -11.15 16.85 -40.74
C SER A 17 -9.85 16.28 -40.14
N LEU A 18 -9.21 17.04 -39.25
CA LEU A 18 -7.96 16.68 -38.58
C LEU A 18 -8.06 15.36 -37.82
N TRP A 19 -9.05 15.19 -36.94
CA TRP A 19 -9.15 13.99 -36.11
C TRP A 19 -9.47 12.73 -36.91
N SER A 20 -10.24 12.85 -38.00
CA SER A 20 -10.46 11.75 -38.95
C SER A 20 -9.16 11.34 -39.63
N ASN A 21 -8.36 12.30 -40.11
CA ASN A 21 -7.06 12.03 -40.72
C ASN A 21 -6.08 11.40 -39.72
N ILE A 22 -6.04 11.91 -38.47
CA ILE A 22 -5.23 11.33 -37.39
C ILE A 22 -5.64 9.88 -37.15
N LYS A 23 -6.95 9.60 -37.01
CA LYS A 23 -7.50 8.26 -36.80
C LYS A 23 -7.09 7.29 -37.92
N GLU A 24 -7.20 7.71 -39.18
CA GLU A 24 -6.81 6.88 -40.34
C GLU A 24 -5.31 6.62 -40.36
N THR A 25 -4.49 7.65 -40.12
CA THR A 25 -3.03 7.53 -40.11
C THR A 25 -2.55 6.59 -39.01
N VAL A 26 -3.01 6.76 -37.77
CA VAL A 26 -2.58 5.88 -36.67
C VAL A 26 -3.04 4.44 -36.86
N LYS A 27 -4.20 4.22 -37.51
CA LYS A 27 -4.68 2.88 -37.84
C LYS A 27 -3.85 2.24 -38.96
N SER A 28 -3.54 2.96 -40.03
CA SER A 28 -2.78 2.41 -41.17
C SER A 28 -1.33 2.08 -40.80
N GLU A 29 -0.74 2.82 -39.86
CA GLU A 29 0.61 2.57 -39.34
C GLU A 29 0.67 1.50 -38.24
N GLY A 30 -0.46 0.92 -37.84
CA GLY A 30 -0.51 -0.07 -36.74
C GLY A 30 -0.28 0.53 -35.33
N ASN A 31 -0.38 1.86 -35.20
CA ASN A 31 -0.20 2.61 -33.96
C ASN A 31 -1.53 2.86 -33.21
N PHE A 32 -2.54 2.02 -33.46
CA PHE A 32 -3.87 2.13 -32.85
C PHE A 32 -4.15 0.93 -31.94
N SER A 33 -4.59 1.21 -30.71
CA SER A 33 -5.00 0.19 -29.74
C SER A 33 -6.23 0.64 -28.98
N GLU A 34 -7.14 -0.30 -28.71
CA GLU A 34 -8.32 -0.10 -27.87
C GLU A 34 -8.00 -0.29 -26.37
N PHE A 35 -6.77 -0.65 -26.05
CA PHE A 35 -6.29 -0.87 -24.71
C PHE A 35 -4.93 -0.23 -24.49
N LEU A 36 -4.64 0.11 -23.24
CA LEU A 36 -3.33 0.52 -22.79
C LEU A 36 -2.67 -0.65 -22.07
N THR A 37 -1.49 -1.07 -22.54
CA THR A 37 -0.65 -2.00 -21.77
C THR A 37 0.18 -1.19 -20.79
N THR A 38 0.04 -1.48 -19.50
CA THR A 38 0.90 -0.93 -18.44
C THR A 38 1.87 -1.99 -17.97
N LYS A 39 3.03 -1.55 -17.48
CA LYS A 39 4.09 -2.44 -17.01
C LYS A 39 4.57 -1.97 -15.64
N CYS A 40 4.54 -2.87 -14.66
CA CYS A 40 5.09 -2.61 -13.34
C CYS A 40 6.62 -2.56 -13.42
N GLN A 41 7.20 -1.48 -12.91
CA GLN A 41 8.65 -1.27 -12.90
C GLN A 41 9.37 -2.19 -11.92
N LYS A 42 8.74 -2.53 -10.77
CA LYS A 42 9.33 -3.40 -9.73
C LYS A 42 9.25 -4.88 -10.11
N HIS A 43 8.08 -5.35 -10.52
CA HIS A 43 7.82 -6.79 -10.72
C HIS A 43 7.78 -7.23 -12.20
N ASN A 44 8.00 -6.31 -13.13
CA ASN A 44 8.02 -6.59 -14.58
C ASN A 44 6.72 -7.24 -15.12
N THR A 45 5.62 -7.15 -14.38
CA THR A 45 4.29 -7.65 -14.77
C THR A 45 3.60 -6.69 -15.73
N GLU A 46 2.98 -7.21 -16.77
CA GLU A 46 2.18 -6.42 -17.72
C GLU A 46 0.68 -6.55 -17.42
N GLN A 47 -0.05 -5.45 -17.59
CA GLN A 47 -1.49 -5.37 -17.39
C GLN A 47 -2.15 -4.73 -18.60
N ILE A 48 -3.29 -5.26 -19.02
CA ILE A 48 -4.09 -4.69 -20.11
C ILE A 48 -5.23 -3.87 -19.50
N ILE A 49 -5.24 -2.57 -19.76
CA ILE A 49 -6.26 -1.61 -19.32
C ILE A 49 -7.17 -1.28 -20.51
N LYS A 50 -8.44 -1.65 -20.41
CA LYS A 50 -9.48 -1.35 -21.42
C LYS A 50 -10.47 -0.29 -20.94
N HIS A 51 -10.72 -0.27 -19.63
CA HIS A 51 -11.66 0.64 -19.00
C HIS A 51 -10.98 1.35 -17.83
N TRP A 52 -11.40 2.56 -17.50
CA TRP A 52 -10.76 3.33 -16.42
C TRP A 52 -10.79 2.60 -15.06
N LYS A 53 -11.86 1.84 -14.78
CA LYS A 53 -11.95 0.97 -13.59
C LYS A 53 -10.90 -0.13 -13.53
N ASP A 54 -10.27 -0.51 -14.65
CA ASP A 54 -9.18 -1.48 -14.65
C ASP A 54 -7.98 -0.95 -13.86
N PHE A 55 -7.77 0.37 -13.77
CA PHE A 55 -6.68 0.93 -12.97
C PHE A 55 -6.86 0.62 -11.48
N GLU A 56 -8.06 0.81 -10.95
CA GLU A 56 -8.36 0.54 -9.53
C GLU A 56 -8.11 -0.94 -9.16
N ILE A 57 -8.36 -1.85 -10.10
CA ILE A 57 -8.24 -3.29 -9.85
C ILE A 57 -6.82 -3.80 -10.13
N LYS A 58 -6.22 -3.42 -11.26
CA LYS A 58 -4.96 -3.99 -11.77
C LYS A 58 -3.72 -3.20 -11.37
N CYS A 59 -3.87 -1.90 -11.15
CA CYS A 59 -2.80 -0.97 -10.80
C CYS A 59 -3.25 -0.03 -9.64
N PRO A 60 -3.76 -0.58 -8.52
CA PRO A 60 -4.41 0.20 -7.46
C PRO A 60 -3.55 1.36 -6.93
N GLU A 61 -2.23 1.16 -6.86
CA GLU A 61 -1.26 2.16 -6.40
C GLU A 61 -0.29 2.58 -7.53
N GLY A 62 -0.70 2.42 -8.78
CA GLY A 62 0.11 2.72 -9.97
C GLY A 62 1.17 1.67 -10.33
N GLY A 63 1.41 0.67 -9.48
CA GLY A 63 2.21 -0.51 -9.80
C GLY A 63 1.36 -1.71 -10.25
N CYS A 64 1.50 -2.83 -9.55
CA CYS A 64 0.73 -4.06 -9.81
C CYS A 64 0.00 -4.53 -8.55
N GLN A 65 -0.71 -5.65 -8.66
CA GLN A 65 -1.54 -6.21 -7.59
C GLN A 65 -0.75 -6.96 -6.50
N VAL A 66 0.58 -7.05 -6.62
CA VAL A 66 1.44 -7.62 -5.58
C VAL A 66 1.47 -6.65 -4.39
N ARG A 67 1.39 -7.16 -3.15
CA ARG A 67 1.53 -6.33 -1.95
C ARG A 67 2.95 -5.77 -1.83
N CYS A 68 3.07 -4.55 -1.32
CA CYS A 68 4.37 -4.01 -0.99
C CYS A 68 4.98 -4.80 0.17
N ASP A 69 6.26 -5.15 0.04
CA ASP A 69 7.02 -5.96 0.99
C ASP A 69 8.04 -5.15 1.81
N GLU A 70 8.16 -3.84 1.53
CA GLU A 70 9.07 -2.94 2.22
C GLU A 70 8.63 -2.65 3.66
N MET A 71 9.62 -2.43 4.52
CA MET A 71 9.43 -2.07 5.92
C MET A 71 9.45 -0.55 6.08
N LEU A 72 8.45 -0.01 6.78
CA LEU A 72 8.43 1.39 7.19
C LEU A 72 9.43 1.62 8.34
N GLU A 73 9.80 2.88 8.57
CA GLU A 73 10.72 3.25 9.67
C GLU A 73 10.20 2.81 11.05
N CYS A 74 8.88 2.81 11.23
CA CYS A 74 8.24 2.33 12.46
C CYS A 74 8.35 0.81 12.69
N GLY A 75 8.85 0.05 11.71
CA GLY A 75 8.98 -1.41 11.79
C GLY A 75 7.75 -2.20 11.35
N HIS A 76 6.69 -1.55 10.87
CA HIS A 76 5.57 -2.22 10.20
C HIS A 76 5.86 -2.43 8.71
N LYS A 77 5.28 -3.48 8.12
CA LYS A 77 5.23 -3.64 6.65
C LYS A 77 4.34 -2.56 6.04
N CYS A 78 4.70 -2.09 4.86
CA CYS A 78 3.84 -1.25 4.04
C CYS A 78 2.52 -2.00 3.71
N ALA A 79 1.37 -1.39 3.99
CA ALA A 79 0.06 -2.01 3.73
C ALA A 79 -0.42 -1.84 2.27
N LEU A 80 0.28 -1.01 1.49
CA LEU A 80 -0.09 -0.67 0.12
C LEU A 80 0.17 -1.82 -0.85
N PHE A 81 -0.46 -1.75 -2.02
CA PHE A 81 0.00 -2.53 -3.16
C PHE A 81 1.30 -1.96 -3.71
N CYS A 82 1.95 -2.71 -4.58
CA CYS A 82 3.14 -2.28 -5.28
C CYS A 82 2.92 -0.91 -5.92
N HIS A 83 3.80 0.02 -5.58
CA HIS A 83 3.76 1.41 -5.98
C HIS A 83 5.16 1.91 -6.37
N GLY A 84 5.23 3.03 -7.08
CA GLY A 84 6.48 3.61 -7.57
C GLY A 84 6.68 5.08 -7.24
N TYR A 85 5.75 5.71 -6.50
CA TYR A 85 5.79 7.13 -6.20
C TYR A 85 6.61 7.48 -4.94
N ASP A 86 6.82 6.52 -4.04
CA ASP A 86 7.62 6.70 -2.82
C ASP A 86 8.43 5.43 -2.51
N MET A 87 9.42 5.13 -3.37
CA MET A 87 10.19 3.89 -3.27
C MET A 87 10.94 3.75 -1.93
N GLU A 88 11.32 4.87 -1.32
CA GLU A 88 12.03 4.92 -0.03
C GLU A 88 11.06 4.96 1.18
N HIS A 89 9.75 5.04 0.94
CA HIS A 89 8.69 4.98 1.94
C HIS A 89 8.76 6.06 3.03
N PHE A 90 9.30 7.24 2.71
CA PHE A 90 9.43 8.33 3.69
C PHE A 90 8.11 9.04 4.01
N ASN A 91 7.15 9.00 3.09
CA ASN A 91 5.88 9.71 3.23
C ASN A 91 4.69 8.76 3.42
N ILE A 92 4.93 7.44 3.43
CA ILE A 92 3.88 6.45 3.68
C ILE A 92 3.47 6.47 5.15
N LYS A 93 2.21 6.84 5.41
CA LYS A 93 1.62 6.78 6.75
C LYS A 93 1.27 5.35 7.11
N CYS A 94 1.80 4.88 8.23
CA CYS A 94 1.43 3.58 8.78
C CYS A 94 0.03 3.63 9.41
N GLU A 95 -0.92 2.92 8.82
CA GLU A 95 -2.30 2.79 9.33
C GLU A 95 -2.49 1.56 10.23
N GLN A 96 -1.41 0.85 10.59
CA GLN A 96 -1.49 -0.24 11.57
C GLN A 96 -1.63 0.31 13.00
N PRO A 97 -2.21 -0.48 13.93
CA PRO A 97 -2.22 -0.14 15.35
C PRO A 97 -0.81 0.14 15.88
N CYS A 98 -0.66 1.13 16.74
CA CYS A 98 0.64 1.47 17.33
C CYS A 98 1.13 0.37 18.29
N LEU A 99 2.32 -0.18 18.04
CA LEU A 99 2.96 -1.19 18.89
C LEU A 99 3.80 -0.56 20.02
N LYS A 100 3.54 0.69 20.40
CA LYS A 100 4.24 1.32 21.52
C LYS A 100 3.46 1.10 22.82
N ILE A 101 4.21 0.92 23.90
CA ILE A 101 3.71 0.75 25.26
C ILE A 101 4.37 1.79 26.17
N CYS A 102 3.64 2.32 27.14
CA CYS A 102 4.27 3.18 28.15
C CYS A 102 4.74 2.39 29.39
N CYS A 103 5.42 3.08 30.30
CA CYS A 103 6.03 2.49 31.50
C CYS A 103 5.02 1.78 32.43
N HIS A 104 3.73 2.17 32.40
CA HIS A 104 2.64 1.50 33.13
C HIS A 104 2.08 0.27 32.41
N LYS A 105 2.73 -0.16 31.33
CA LYS A 105 2.28 -1.28 30.49
C LYS A 105 0.92 -1.05 29.81
N ILE A 106 0.57 0.21 29.53
CA ILE A 106 -0.64 0.55 28.77
C ILE A 106 -0.27 0.65 27.29
N PRO A 107 -0.94 -0.10 26.39
CA PRO A 107 -0.71 -0.02 24.95
C PRO A 107 -1.29 1.28 24.38
N CYS A 108 -0.62 1.84 23.38
CA CYS A 108 -1.14 2.98 22.65
C CYS A 108 -2.39 2.58 21.85
N LYS A 109 -3.43 3.44 21.87
CA LYS A 109 -4.70 3.19 21.15
C LYS A 109 -4.79 3.88 19.78
N LYS A 110 -3.74 4.61 19.39
CA LYS A 110 -3.69 5.35 18.13
C LYS A 110 -3.11 4.53 17.00
N LEU A 111 -3.24 5.02 15.77
CA LEU A 111 -2.52 4.50 14.62
C LEU A 111 -1.03 4.80 14.74
N CYS A 112 -0.19 3.97 14.13
CA CYS A 112 1.24 4.05 14.30
C CYS A 112 1.87 5.35 13.77
N HIS A 113 1.26 5.98 12.75
CA HIS A 113 1.73 7.27 12.23
C HIS A 113 1.32 8.46 13.09
N GLU A 114 0.39 8.28 14.04
CA GLU A 114 -0.07 9.35 14.90
C GLU A 114 0.88 9.52 16.10
N GLU A 115 1.03 10.76 16.54
CA GLU A 115 1.75 11.05 17.77
C GLU A 115 1.00 10.44 18.96
N CYS A 116 1.70 9.62 19.74
CA CYS A 116 1.13 9.00 20.94
C CYS A 116 0.78 10.10 21.96
N ASP A 117 -0.37 9.97 22.62
CA ASP A 117 -0.70 10.87 23.73
C ASP A 117 0.34 10.74 24.85
N PRO A 118 0.47 11.74 25.73
CA PRO A 118 1.20 11.57 26.98
C PRO A 118 0.60 10.39 27.77
N CYS A 119 1.46 9.48 28.24
CA CYS A 119 1.03 8.47 29.21
C CYS A 119 0.83 9.20 30.56
N GLU A 120 -0.29 8.94 31.25
CA GLU A 120 -0.69 9.69 32.45
C GLU A 120 0.47 9.81 33.46
N PHE A 121 0.71 11.03 33.93
CA PHE A 121 1.81 11.37 34.82
C PHE A 121 1.69 10.61 36.14
N ASN A 122 2.75 9.90 36.53
CA ASN A 122 3.00 9.54 37.92
C ASN A 122 3.95 10.57 38.57
N GLU A 123 3.92 10.62 39.90
CA GLU A 123 4.66 11.58 40.75
C GLU A 123 6.18 11.58 40.52
N ASP A 124 6.71 10.58 39.81
CA ASP A 124 8.14 10.33 39.58
C ASP A 124 8.70 10.84 38.23
N GLY A 125 7.90 11.50 37.39
CA GLY A 125 8.36 12.19 36.18
C GLY A 125 7.79 11.69 34.85
N ASN A 126 8.33 12.21 33.74
CA ASN A 126 7.75 12.05 32.41
C ASN A 126 7.84 10.58 31.90
N CYS A 127 6.70 9.93 31.73
CA CYS A 127 6.58 8.63 31.09
C CYS A 127 6.24 8.78 29.61
N TYR A 128 6.93 8.04 28.74
CA TYR A 128 6.74 8.10 27.28
C TYR A 128 6.47 6.71 26.70
N TYR A 129 5.69 6.67 25.61
CA TYR A 129 5.47 5.47 24.82
C TYR A 129 6.76 5.05 24.11
N LYS A 130 7.17 3.80 24.31
CA LYS A 130 8.36 3.19 23.69
C LYS A 130 7.95 1.97 22.86
N PRO A 131 8.72 1.60 21.82
CA PRO A 131 8.48 0.35 21.10
C PRO A 131 8.44 -0.85 22.06
N LEU A 132 7.54 -1.80 21.81
CA LEU A 132 7.49 -3.05 22.57
C LEU A 132 8.79 -3.83 22.38
N GLU A 133 9.53 -4.05 23.47
CA GLU A 133 10.82 -4.77 23.46
C GLU A 133 10.66 -6.30 23.33
N ASN A 134 9.46 -6.85 23.58
CA ASN A 134 9.19 -8.29 23.44
C ASN A 134 7.72 -8.61 23.06
N VAL A 135 7.55 -9.35 21.96
CA VAL A 135 6.28 -9.78 21.36
C VAL A 135 5.54 -10.82 22.23
N ASP A 136 6.26 -11.63 23.02
CA ASP A 136 5.66 -12.64 23.91
C ASP A 136 4.84 -12.01 25.05
N SER A 137 5.04 -10.72 25.31
CA SER A 137 4.27 -9.94 26.30
C SER A 137 2.93 -9.44 25.76
N ILE A 138 2.68 -9.53 24.45
CA ILE A 138 1.51 -8.96 23.76
C ILE A 138 0.20 -9.63 24.22
N GLU A 139 0.18 -10.96 24.37
CA GLU A 139 -1.01 -11.69 24.84
C GLU A 139 -1.47 -11.28 26.24
N SER A 140 -0.55 -10.77 27.07
CA SER A 140 -0.83 -10.39 28.46
C SER A 140 -1.31 -8.94 28.62
N ILE A 141 -1.13 -8.09 27.60
CA ILE A 141 -1.35 -6.63 27.68
C ILE A 141 -2.49 -6.15 26.77
N LEU A 142 -2.74 -6.86 25.67
CA LEU A 142 -3.84 -6.53 24.77
C LEU A 142 -5.19 -6.91 25.39
N ASN A 143 -6.17 -6.00 25.33
CA ASN A 143 -7.57 -6.34 25.60
C ASN A 143 -8.11 -7.29 24.52
N GLU A 144 -9.27 -7.92 24.73
CA GLU A 144 -9.83 -8.90 23.78
C GLU A 144 -9.94 -8.36 22.34
N GLU A 145 -10.27 -7.08 22.16
CA GLU A 145 -10.34 -6.43 20.85
C GLU A 145 -8.96 -6.34 20.17
N ALA A 146 -7.93 -5.96 20.90
CA ALA A 146 -6.58 -5.89 20.37
C ALA A 146 -5.94 -7.29 20.21
N LYS A 147 -6.33 -8.28 21.02
CA LYS A 147 -5.97 -9.69 20.82
C LYS A 147 -6.53 -10.19 19.48
N VAL A 148 -7.79 -9.89 19.19
CA VAL A 148 -8.40 -10.22 17.88
C VAL A 148 -7.64 -9.54 16.74
N ALA A 149 -7.27 -8.26 16.88
CA ALA A 149 -6.48 -7.57 15.85
C ALA A 149 -5.05 -8.13 15.68
N ALA A 150 -4.38 -8.52 16.78
CA ALA A 150 -3.06 -9.14 16.76
C ALA A 150 -3.09 -10.59 16.23
N GLU A 151 -4.11 -11.36 16.59
CA GLU A 151 -4.37 -12.71 16.06
C GLU A 151 -4.74 -12.64 14.58
N GLU A 152 -5.54 -11.68 14.15
CA GLU A 152 -5.89 -11.46 12.74
C GLU A 152 -4.66 -11.01 11.95
N TYR A 153 -3.80 -10.16 12.52
CA TYR A 153 -2.51 -9.81 11.94
C TYR A 153 -1.57 -11.02 11.82
N SER A 154 -1.41 -11.82 12.88
CA SER A 154 -0.61 -13.06 12.87
C SER A 154 -1.16 -14.07 11.87
N ARG A 155 -2.48 -14.25 11.81
CA ARG A 155 -3.15 -15.16 10.88
C ARG A 155 -2.99 -14.69 9.43
N ASN A 156 -3.09 -13.39 9.18
CA ASN A 156 -2.82 -12.81 7.86
C ASN A 156 -1.34 -12.91 7.47
N ALA A 157 -0.42 -12.80 8.44
CA ALA A 157 1.00 -13.03 8.24
C ALA A 157 1.34 -14.51 7.98
N GLU A 158 0.67 -15.45 8.64
CA GLU A 158 0.79 -16.90 8.39
C GLU A 158 0.17 -17.32 7.06
N ILE A 159 -0.98 -16.73 6.68
CA ILE A 159 -1.60 -16.94 5.36
C ILE A 159 -0.67 -16.41 4.25
N SER A 160 -0.08 -15.22 4.43
CA SER A 160 0.94 -14.70 3.51
C SER A 160 2.19 -15.59 3.48
N PHE A 161 2.63 -16.14 4.61
CA PHE A 161 3.74 -17.09 4.68
C PHE A 161 3.46 -18.40 3.90
N LEU A 162 2.23 -18.93 3.97
CA LEU A 162 1.81 -20.12 3.24
C LEU A 162 1.65 -19.89 1.73
N LEU A 163 1.37 -18.65 1.31
CA LEU A 163 1.25 -18.29 -0.10
C LEU A 163 2.60 -17.91 -0.74
N ASP A 164 3.51 -17.29 0.02
CA ASP A 164 4.72 -16.63 -0.54
C ASP A 164 6.06 -17.20 -0.02
N GLY A 165 6.07 -18.10 0.96
CA GLY A 165 7.22 -19.00 1.26
C GLY A 165 8.37 -18.47 2.13
N GLU A 166 8.29 -17.28 2.75
CA GLU A 166 9.39 -16.77 3.61
C GLU A 166 8.98 -16.46 5.07
N ARG A 167 9.66 -17.09 6.03
CA ARG A 167 9.38 -16.95 7.48
C ARG A 167 9.71 -15.52 7.94
N PRO A 168 8.86 -14.88 8.77
CA PRO A 168 9.23 -13.64 9.44
C PRO A 168 10.48 -13.86 10.29
N LYS A 169 11.54 -13.08 10.03
CA LYS A 169 12.73 -13.04 10.87
C LYS A 169 12.39 -12.25 12.13
N PHE A 170 12.12 -12.96 13.22
CA PHE A 170 12.07 -12.36 14.56
C PHE A 170 13.46 -11.81 14.91
N TYR A 171 13.60 -10.49 14.96
CA TYR A 171 14.83 -9.85 15.42
C TYR A 171 14.92 -10.01 16.94
N LYS A 172 15.73 -10.97 17.39
CA LYS A 172 16.30 -10.99 18.74
C LYS A 172 17.52 -10.05 18.79
N LYS A 173 17.61 -9.20 19.80
CA LYS A 173 18.87 -8.72 20.35
C LYS A 173 18.89 -9.01 21.84
#